data_AF-A0A516V423-F1
#
_entry.id   AF-A0A516V423-F1
#
_cell.length_a   1.000
_cell.length_b   1.000
_cell.length_c   1.000
_cell.angle_alpha   90.00
_cell.angle_beta   90.00
_cell.angle_gamma   90.00
#
_symmetry.space_group_name_H-M   'P 1'
#
loop_
_entity.id
_entity.type
_entity.pdbx_description
1 polymer ?
#
loop_
_entity_poly.entity_id
_entity_poly.type
_entity_poly.pdbx_seq_one_letter_code
_entity_poly.pdbx_strand_id
1 'polypeptide(L)'
;MKHHCIAVSICLIATGCASHSAQQILSAKEEMAVWQRNSAEPTPSSWASGSKWRFVVADTGKPPREVTFVVTDEPAETCMSGEWKRLDVSGDSALHLNQPAYSVSGRNLQIQLSTDLCDAYDMLVGSLQGASFSGTHRFSGLRGSQDFGPVTGTKE
;
A
#
# COMPACT_ATOMS: atom_id res chain seq x y z
N MET A 1 67.72 30.26 -4.69
CA MET A 1 66.36 30.57 -4.22
C MET A 1 65.37 29.95 -5.19
N LYS A 2 64.85 28.76 -4.88
CA LYS A 2 63.85 28.04 -5.67
C LYS A 2 63.04 27.11 -4.76
N HIS A 3 61.76 26.92 -5.13
CA HIS A 3 60.83 25.83 -4.77
C HIS A 3 60.17 25.93 -3.38
N HIS A 4 58.87 25.75 -3.16
CA HIS A 4 57.70 25.39 -3.99
C HIS A 4 56.42 25.86 -3.28
N CYS A 5 55.43 26.37 -4.02
CA CYS A 5 54.05 26.47 -3.55
C CYS A 5 53.42 25.08 -3.55
N ILE A 6 52.99 24.59 -2.39
CA ILE A 6 52.10 23.44 -2.28
C ILE A 6 50.68 24.00 -2.10
N ALA A 7 49.91 24.02 -3.19
CA ALA A 7 48.49 24.29 -3.14
C ALA A 7 47.76 22.99 -2.81
N VAL A 8 47.36 22.83 -1.54
CA VAL A 8 46.47 21.75 -1.11
C VAL A 8 45.06 22.10 -1.59
N SER A 9 44.65 21.54 -2.73
CA SER A 9 43.24 21.53 -3.12
C SER A 9 42.50 20.52 -2.26
N ILE A 10 41.88 21.01 -1.19
CA ILE A 10 40.88 20.26 -0.42
C ILE A 10 39.62 20.22 -1.28
N CYS A 11 39.36 19.07 -1.89
CA CYS A 11 38.09 18.77 -2.55
C CYS A 11 37.02 18.63 -1.47
N LEU A 12 36.19 19.67 -1.31
CA LEU A 12 34.99 19.64 -0.48
C LEU A 12 34.01 18.65 -1.11
N ILE A 13 33.99 17.40 -0.62
CA ILE A 13 32.90 16.47 -0.89
C ILE A 13 31.70 16.98 -0.09
N ALA A 14 30.84 17.75 -0.74
CA ALA A 14 29.52 18.07 -0.22
C ALA A 14 28.64 16.81 -0.27
N THR A 15 28.80 15.90 0.70
CA THR A 15 27.74 14.96 1.04
C THR A 15 26.62 15.76 1.66
N GLY A 16 25.71 16.26 0.82
CA GLY A 16 24.53 16.99 1.25
C GLY A 16 23.70 16.13 2.20
N CYS A 17 23.47 16.63 3.41
CA CYS A 17 22.31 16.25 4.20
C CYS A 17 21.07 16.61 3.39
N ALA A 18 20.53 15.68 2.59
CA ALA A 18 19.15 15.78 2.16
C ALA A 18 18.32 15.78 3.46
N SER A 19 17.65 16.90 3.73
CA SER A 19 16.79 17.00 4.91
C SER A 19 15.71 15.93 4.83
N HIS A 20 15.37 15.31 5.95
CA HIS A 20 14.31 14.28 6.05
C HIS A 20 13.01 14.70 5.34
N SER A 21 12.68 16.00 5.39
CA SER A 21 11.55 16.60 4.68
C SER A 21 11.62 16.48 3.14
N ALA A 22 12.81 16.65 2.54
CA ALA A 22 12.97 16.56 1.09
C ALA A 22 12.79 15.12 0.60
N GLN A 23 13.31 14.15 1.35
CA GLN A 23 13.15 12.72 1.08
C GLN A 23 11.66 12.33 1.09
N GLN A 24 10.90 12.78 2.09
CA GLN A 24 9.46 12.49 2.21
C GLN A 24 8.63 13.10 1.09
N ILE A 25 8.99 14.29 0.61
CA ILE A 25 8.30 14.94 -0.52
C ILE A 25 8.53 14.15 -1.81
N LEU A 26 9.76 13.66 -2.04
CA LEU A 26 10.07 12.86 -3.22
C LEU A 26 9.33 11.52 -3.20
N SER A 27 9.34 10.81 -2.07
CA SER A 27 8.61 9.54 -1.96
C SER A 27 7.10 9.72 -2.15
N ALA A 28 6.52 10.79 -1.58
CA ALA A 28 5.10 11.09 -1.77
C ALA A 28 4.75 11.39 -3.24
N LYS A 29 5.62 12.13 -3.95
CA LYS A 29 5.45 12.40 -5.38
C LYS A 29 5.52 11.12 -6.22
N GLU A 30 6.42 10.22 -5.88
CA GLU A 30 6.56 8.92 -6.56
C GLU A 30 5.34 8.04 -6.32
N GLU A 31 4.86 7.93 -5.08
CA GLU A 31 3.63 7.19 -4.75
C GLU A 31 2.43 7.75 -5.52
N MET A 32 2.27 9.08 -5.57
CA MET A 32 1.20 9.73 -6.35
C MET A 32 1.31 9.44 -7.86
N ALA A 33 2.52 9.48 -8.43
CA ALA A 33 2.72 9.20 -9.85
C ALA A 33 2.43 7.72 -10.19
N VAL A 34 2.81 6.80 -9.32
CA VAL A 34 2.46 5.38 -9.44
C VAL A 34 0.94 5.20 -9.36
N TRP A 35 0.30 5.86 -8.40
CA TRP A 35 -1.15 5.82 -8.25
C TRP A 35 -1.86 6.30 -9.51
N GLN A 36 -1.51 7.49 -10.02
CA GLN A 36 -2.10 8.06 -11.22
C GLN A 36 -1.98 7.13 -12.43
N ARG A 37 -0.78 6.57 -12.65
CA ARG A 37 -0.53 5.63 -13.75
C ARG A 37 -1.38 4.37 -13.62
N ASN A 38 -1.45 3.77 -12.44
CA ASN A 38 -2.26 2.57 -12.22
C ASN A 38 -3.76 2.83 -12.36
N SER A 39 -4.24 4.01 -11.96
CA SER A 39 -5.65 4.40 -12.09
C SER A 39 -6.08 4.63 -13.55
N ALA A 40 -5.14 4.93 -14.44
CA ALA A 40 -5.42 5.10 -15.88
C ALA A 40 -5.56 3.77 -16.63
N GLU A 41 -5.09 2.66 -16.04
CA GLU A 41 -5.21 1.32 -16.60
C GLU A 41 -6.57 0.71 -16.25
N PRO A 42 -7.11 -0.23 -17.06
CA PRO A 42 -8.34 -0.93 -16.70
C PRO A 42 -8.13 -1.84 -15.48
N THR A 43 -9.18 -1.99 -14.67
CA THR A 43 -9.21 -3.02 -13.61
C THR A 43 -9.12 -4.41 -14.24
N PRO A 44 -8.17 -5.27 -13.81
CA PRO A 44 -8.06 -6.61 -14.34
C PRO A 44 -9.33 -7.44 -14.13
N SER A 45 -9.80 -8.14 -15.17
CA SER A 45 -11.02 -8.97 -15.13
C SER A 45 -10.95 -10.14 -14.14
N SER A 46 -9.75 -10.48 -13.68
CA SER A 46 -9.52 -11.41 -12.58
C SER A 46 -10.14 -10.92 -11.27
N TRP A 47 -10.16 -9.60 -11.02
CA TRP A 47 -10.80 -8.95 -9.89
C TRP A 47 -12.24 -8.60 -10.24
N ALA A 48 -13.12 -9.60 -10.13
CA ALA A 48 -14.54 -9.49 -10.45
C ALA A 48 -15.38 -10.11 -9.33
N SER A 49 -16.63 -9.69 -9.20
CA SER A 49 -17.57 -10.25 -8.22
C SER A 49 -17.66 -11.78 -8.33
N GLY A 50 -17.69 -12.45 -7.18
CA GLY A 50 -17.62 -13.90 -7.04
C GLY A 50 -16.21 -14.50 -7.11
N SER A 51 -15.18 -13.74 -7.50
CA SER A 51 -13.80 -14.25 -7.51
C SER A 51 -13.24 -14.39 -6.09
N LYS A 52 -12.46 -15.45 -5.87
CA LYS A 52 -11.73 -15.70 -4.62
C LYS A 52 -10.30 -15.25 -4.73
N TRP A 53 -9.81 -14.58 -3.71
CA TRP A 53 -8.46 -14.06 -3.65
C TRP A 53 -7.86 -14.33 -2.29
N ARG A 54 -6.73 -15.04 -2.29
CA ARG A 54 -5.93 -15.27 -1.10
C ARG A 54 -4.85 -14.22 -0.98
N PHE A 55 -4.74 -13.62 0.19
CA PHE A 55 -3.71 -12.65 0.53
C PHE A 55 -2.79 -13.19 1.61
N VAL A 56 -1.50 -12.91 1.48
CA VAL A 56 -0.47 -13.20 2.47
C VAL A 56 0.10 -11.87 2.97
N VAL A 57 -0.07 -11.60 4.25
CA VAL A 57 0.41 -10.40 4.95
C VAL A 57 1.68 -10.75 5.72
N ALA A 58 2.81 -10.20 5.29
CA ALA A 58 4.13 -10.49 5.85
C ALA A 58 4.67 -9.27 6.62
N ASP A 59 4.02 -8.95 7.74
CA ASP A 59 4.46 -7.87 8.63
C ASP A 59 5.87 -8.11 9.18
N THR A 60 6.67 -7.06 9.22
CA THR A 60 8.03 -7.11 9.76
C THR A 60 8.02 -7.57 11.22
N GLY A 61 8.73 -8.66 11.51
CA GLY A 61 8.85 -9.21 12.87
C GLY A 61 7.65 -10.03 13.34
N LYS A 62 6.67 -10.32 12.48
CA LYS A 62 5.55 -11.23 12.79
C LYS A 62 5.54 -12.43 11.82
N PRO A 63 4.99 -13.58 12.22
CA PRO A 63 4.71 -14.66 11.28
C PRO A 63 3.76 -14.20 10.16
N PRO A 64 3.91 -14.70 8.92
CA PRO A 64 2.95 -14.43 7.85
C PRO A 64 1.53 -14.84 8.24
N ARG A 65 0.56 -14.04 7.84
CA ARG A 65 -0.87 -14.26 8.09
C ARG A 65 -1.62 -14.30 6.77
N GLU A 66 -2.60 -15.18 6.66
CA GLU A 66 -3.39 -15.35 5.45
C GLU A 66 -4.86 -14.98 5.67
N VAL A 67 -5.48 -14.52 4.59
CA VAL A 67 -6.93 -14.31 4.49
C VAL A 67 -7.37 -14.61 3.05
N THR A 68 -8.51 -15.26 2.88
CA THR A 68 -9.15 -15.40 1.57
C THR A 68 -10.43 -14.57 1.54
N PHE A 69 -10.52 -13.65 0.58
CA PHE A 69 -11.68 -12.83 0.33
C PHE A 69 -12.46 -13.34 -0.89
N VAL A 70 -13.78 -13.19 -0.84
CA VAL A 70 -14.66 -13.26 -2.01
C VAL A 70 -15.03 -11.81 -2.38
N VAL A 71 -14.75 -11.44 -3.63
CA VAL A 71 -15.08 -10.11 -4.16
C VAL A 71 -16.60 -10.01 -4.36
N THR A 72 -17.21 -8.92 -3.94
CA THR A 72 -18.66 -8.67 -4.15
C THR A 72 -18.89 -7.33 -4.85
N ASP A 73 -20.08 -7.13 -5.39
CA ASP A 73 -20.52 -5.81 -5.90
C ASP A 73 -21.43 -5.06 -4.91
N GLU A 74 -21.61 -5.59 -3.70
CA GLU A 74 -22.46 -4.98 -2.68
C GLU A 74 -21.77 -3.73 -2.11
N PRO A 75 -22.48 -2.60 -1.96
CA PRO A 75 -21.90 -1.39 -1.36
C PRO A 75 -21.53 -1.64 0.11
N ALA A 76 -20.46 -1.01 0.57
CA ALA A 76 -20.04 -1.02 1.96
C ALA A 76 -20.06 0.39 2.55
N GLU A 77 -20.55 0.52 3.78
CA GLU A 77 -20.45 1.76 4.55
C GLU A 77 -19.05 1.85 5.15
N THR A 78 -18.35 2.95 4.86
CA THR A 78 -17.05 3.26 5.44
C THR A 78 -16.99 4.74 5.80
N CYS A 79 -16.11 5.12 6.72
CA CYS A 79 -15.85 6.53 7.00
C CYS A 79 -15.01 7.20 5.90
N MET A 80 -14.39 6.41 5.02
CA MET A 80 -13.58 6.91 3.91
C MET A 80 -14.48 7.35 2.76
N SER A 81 -14.13 8.46 2.12
CA SER A 81 -14.85 8.91 0.93
C SER A 81 -14.61 7.96 -0.25
N GLY A 82 -15.54 7.99 -1.20
CA GLY A 82 -15.47 7.22 -2.45
C GLY A 82 -16.39 6.01 -2.46
N GLU A 83 -16.29 5.23 -3.53
CA GLU A 83 -17.07 4.01 -3.73
C GLU A 83 -16.34 2.83 -3.09
N TRP A 84 -16.98 2.25 -2.08
CA TRP A 84 -16.49 1.09 -1.36
C TRP A 84 -17.49 -0.06 -1.50
N LYS A 85 -16.95 -1.26 -1.69
CA LYS A 85 -17.70 -2.50 -1.86
C LYS A 85 -17.29 -3.52 -0.81
N ARG A 86 -18.22 -4.37 -0.40
CA ARG A 86 -17.97 -5.40 0.62
C ARG A 86 -17.04 -6.49 0.09
N LEU A 87 -16.17 -7.00 0.95
CA LEU A 87 -15.51 -8.28 0.78
C LEU A 87 -16.13 -9.28 1.76
N ASP A 88 -16.47 -10.47 1.27
CA ASP A 88 -16.82 -11.57 2.15
C ASP A 88 -15.56 -12.37 2.50
N VAL A 89 -15.49 -12.91 3.71
CA VAL A 89 -14.35 -13.71 4.17
C VAL A 89 -14.68 -15.19 3.96
N SER A 90 -13.78 -15.91 3.29
CA SER A 90 -13.91 -17.35 3.04
C SER A 90 -13.02 -18.12 4.00
N GLY A 91 -13.63 -18.74 5.02
CA GLY A 91 -12.92 -19.54 6.02
C GLY A 91 -12.35 -18.71 7.16
N ASP A 92 -11.39 -19.28 7.89
CA ASP A 92 -10.74 -18.60 9.00
C ASP A 92 -9.71 -17.58 8.50
N SER A 93 -9.59 -16.47 9.22
CA SER A 93 -8.60 -15.42 8.96
C SER A 93 -7.69 -15.24 10.18
N ALA A 94 -6.39 -15.13 9.95
CA ALA A 94 -5.43 -14.75 10.98
C ALA A 94 -5.33 -13.21 11.17
N LEU A 95 -6.07 -12.45 10.36
CA LEU A 95 -6.23 -11.00 10.49
C LEU A 95 -7.47 -10.68 11.32
N HIS A 96 -7.41 -9.57 12.08
CA HIS A 96 -8.60 -8.98 12.68
C HIS A 96 -9.39 -8.29 11.58
N LEU A 97 -10.61 -8.75 11.33
CA LEU A 97 -11.50 -8.23 10.31
C LEU A 97 -12.80 -7.78 10.95
N ASN A 98 -13.32 -6.64 10.51
CA ASN A 98 -14.74 -6.35 10.71
C ASN A 98 -15.33 -5.66 9.49
N GLN A 99 -16.28 -6.31 8.82
CA GLN A 99 -16.91 -5.80 7.60
C GLN A 99 -15.90 -5.30 6.56
N PRO A 100 -14.91 -6.13 6.15
CA PRO A 100 -13.85 -5.67 5.26
C PRO A 100 -14.44 -5.15 3.95
N ALA A 101 -13.87 -4.06 3.46
CA ALA A 101 -14.35 -3.36 2.28
C ALA A 101 -13.19 -3.06 1.33
N TYR A 102 -13.48 -2.89 0.05
CA TYR A 102 -12.48 -2.53 -0.95
C TYR A 102 -12.92 -1.37 -1.82
N SER A 103 -11.93 -0.62 -2.29
CA SER A 103 -12.08 0.36 -3.36
C SER A 103 -11.05 0.07 -4.43
N VAL A 104 -11.48 0.12 -5.69
CA VAL A 104 -10.64 -0.17 -6.85
C VAL A 104 -10.74 0.94 -7.87
N SER A 105 -9.59 1.42 -8.34
CA SER A 105 -9.48 2.45 -9.38
C SER A 105 -8.41 2.02 -10.37
N GLY A 106 -8.86 1.58 -11.54
CA GLY A 106 -7.98 0.93 -12.50
C GLY A 106 -7.28 -0.27 -11.87
N ARG A 107 -5.95 -0.24 -11.84
CA ARG A 107 -5.14 -1.26 -11.18
C ARG A 107 -4.89 -1.01 -9.69
N ASN A 108 -5.21 0.17 -9.14
CA ASN A 108 -5.04 0.41 -7.71
C ASN A 108 -6.15 -0.30 -6.93
N LEU A 109 -5.75 -1.03 -5.89
CA LEU A 109 -6.66 -1.69 -4.98
C LEU A 109 -6.32 -1.28 -3.55
N GLN A 110 -7.36 -0.87 -2.83
CA GLN A 110 -7.32 -0.65 -1.39
C GLN A 110 -8.33 -1.60 -0.76
N ILE A 111 -7.92 -2.27 0.31
CA ILE A 111 -8.77 -3.10 1.15
C ILE A 111 -8.69 -2.53 2.55
N GLN A 112 -9.80 -2.10 3.11
CA GLN A 112 -9.94 -1.76 4.51
C GLN A 112 -10.33 -3.03 5.28
N LEU A 113 -9.51 -3.43 6.24
CA LEU A 113 -9.72 -4.67 7.02
C LEU A 113 -10.82 -4.51 8.08
N SER A 114 -11.03 -3.29 8.57
CA SER A 114 -12.11 -2.94 9.49
C SER A 114 -12.71 -1.57 9.16
N THR A 115 -14.03 -1.50 8.96
CA THR A 115 -14.75 -0.26 8.63
C THR A 115 -15.30 0.51 9.83
N ASP A 116 -15.18 -0.04 11.04
CA ASP A 116 -15.77 0.54 12.27
C ASP A 116 -15.12 1.84 12.76
N LEU A 117 -13.87 2.09 12.36
CA LEU A 117 -13.05 3.17 12.90
C LEU A 117 -12.86 4.27 11.85
N CYS A 118 -13.21 5.50 12.21
CA CYS A 118 -13.10 6.67 11.33
C CYS A 118 -11.78 7.45 11.47
N ASP A 119 -10.89 7.05 12.39
CA ASP A 119 -9.63 7.72 12.67
C ASP A 119 -8.43 6.76 12.73
N ALA A 120 -8.67 5.49 12.37
CA ALA A 120 -7.72 4.39 12.44
C ALA A 120 -8.02 3.36 11.33
N TYR A 121 -7.42 3.56 10.16
CA TYR A 121 -7.63 2.77 8.96
C TYR A 121 -6.56 1.70 8.83
N ASP A 122 -6.92 0.45 9.08
CA ASP A 122 -6.07 -0.72 8.84
C ASP A 122 -6.31 -1.27 7.43
N MET A 123 -5.31 -1.20 6.55
CA MET A 123 -5.48 -1.37 5.12
C MET A 123 -4.44 -2.25 4.44
N LEU A 124 -4.85 -2.93 3.38
CA LEU A 124 -3.95 -3.48 2.35
C LEU A 124 -4.04 -2.56 1.13
N VAL A 125 -2.92 -1.94 0.76
CA VAL A 125 -2.87 -0.96 -0.35
C VAL A 125 -1.85 -1.39 -1.39
N GLY A 126 -2.22 -1.37 -2.66
CA GLY A 126 -1.31 -1.82 -3.71
C GLY A 126 -1.94 -1.85 -5.09
N SER A 127 -1.42 -2.74 -5.94
CA SER A 127 -1.83 -2.83 -7.33
C SER A 127 -2.10 -4.26 -7.79
N LEU A 128 -3.12 -4.39 -8.64
CA LEU A 128 -3.47 -5.61 -9.36
C LEU A 128 -2.59 -5.78 -10.60
N GLN A 129 -2.20 -7.01 -10.89
CA GLN A 129 -1.35 -7.44 -12.00
C GLN A 129 -1.91 -8.73 -12.60
N GLY A 130 -2.99 -8.62 -13.39
CA GLY A 130 -3.72 -9.81 -13.82
C GLY A 130 -4.27 -10.55 -12.59
N ALA A 131 -3.93 -11.83 -12.42
CA ALA A 131 -4.39 -12.66 -11.31
C ALA A 131 -3.57 -12.52 -10.01
N SER A 132 -2.72 -11.49 -9.89
CA SER A 132 -1.94 -11.22 -8.68
C SER A 132 -2.13 -9.80 -8.16
N PHE A 133 -1.79 -9.62 -6.89
CA PHE A 133 -1.72 -8.35 -6.18
C PHE A 133 -0.36 -8.22 -5.51
N SER A 134 0.19 -7.01 -5.54
CA SER A 134 1.37 -6.63 -4.75
C SER A 134 1.11 -5.30 -4.08
N GLY A 135 1.40 -5.24 -2.78
CA GLY A 135 1.15 -4.05 -1.98
C GLY A 135 1.81 -4.11 -0.61
N THR A 136 1.26 -3.30 0.28
CA THR A 136 1.74 -3.08 1.64
C THR A 136 0.58 -3.10 2.61
N HIS A 137 0.80 -3.64 3.80
CA HIS A 137 -0.09 -3.51 4.94
C HIS A 137 0.22 -2.19 5.64
N ARG A 138 -0.74 -1.29 5.64
CA ARG A 138 -0.60 0.11 6.06
C ARG A 138 -1.67 0.44 7.07
N PHE A 139 -1.26 1.05 8.17
CA PHE A 139 -2.16 1.71 9.10
C PHE A 139 -2.10 3.21 8.89
N SER A 140 -3.24 3.87 8.81
CA SER A 140 -3.36 5.33 8.70
C SER A 140 -4.26 5.87 9.79
N GLY A 141 -3.77 6.81 10.59
CA GLY A 141 -4.59 7.46 11.61
C GLY A 141 -4.15 8.89 11.90
N LEU A 142 -4.61 9.45 13.01
CA LEU A 142 -4.35 10.87 13.38
C LEU A 142 -2.86 11.22 13.52
N ARG A 143 -1.99 10.24 13.76
CA ARG A 143 -0.53 10.42 13.90
C ARG A 143 0.23 10.20 12.60
N GLY A 144 -0.47 10.06 11.48
CA GLY A 144 0.09 9.73 10.18
C GLY A 144 -0.07 8.26 9.82
N SER A 145 0.72 7.82 8.84
CA SER A 145 0.67 6.45 8.32
C SER A 145 1.93 5.66 8.69
N GLN A 146 1.75 4.37 8.90
CA GLN A 146 2.83 3.42 9.15
C GLN A 146 2.64 2.18 8.27
N ASP A 147 3.72 1.78 7.59
CA ASP A 147 3.78 0.54 6.83
C ASP A 147 4.34 -0.57 7.71
N PHE A 148 3.62 -1.70 7.78
CA PHE A 148 4.02 -2.85 8.60
C PHE A 148 4.82 -3.88 7.82
N GLY A 149 4.51 -4.08 6.53
CA GLY A 149 5.23 -5.03 5.69
C GLY A 149 4.53 -5.30 4.35
N PRO A 150 5.18 -6.08 3.47
CA PRO A 150 4.63 -6.42 2.16
C PRO A 150 3.41 -7.32 2.28
N VAL A 151 2.54 -7.18 1.28
CA VAL A 151 1.35 -8.01 1.08
C VAL A 151 1.36 -8.50 -0.36
N THR A 152 1.14 -9.80 -0.53
CA THR A 152 0.89 -10.39 -1.84
C THR A 152 -0.52 -10.96 -1.88
N GLY A 153 -1.10 -11.03 -3.06
CA GLY A 153 -2.37 -11.69 -3.27
C GLY A 153 -2.42 -12.44 -4.59
N THR A 154 -3.19 -13.51 -4.64
CA THR A 154 -3.39 -14.33 -5.84
C THR A 154 -4.83 -14.77 -5.92
N LYS A 155 -5.40 -14.71 -7.13
CA LYS A 155 -6.69 -15.30 -7.43
C LYS A 155 -6.60 -16.83 -7.30
N GLU A 156 -7.59 -17.44 -6.65
CA GLU A 156 -7.77 -18.90 -6.57
C GLU A 156 -8.48 -19.47 -7.81
#